data_AF-A0A0G4NE09-F1
#
_entry.id   AF-A0A0G4NE09-F1
#
_cell.length_a   1.000
_cell.length_b   1.000
_cell.length_c   1.000
_cell.angle_alpha   90.00
_cell.angle_beta   90.00
_cell.angle_gamma   90.00
#
_symmetry.space_group_name_H-M   'P 1'
#
loop_
_entity.id
_entity.type
_entity.pdbx_description
1 polymer ?
#
loop_
_entity_poly.entity_id
_entity_poly.type
_entity_poly.pdbx_seq_one_letter_code
_entity_poly.pdbx_strand_id
1 'polypeptide(L)'
;MKRRDDIRQVYLQTARAPEAGLSLNEFYDFLRNVQGEDVDADLVGWEALYLKFTRKFKPKDAPSDNFGMSDAAFAAYLTSTYNVPLAKEPKEYTLDRPMNEYLISSSHNTYLLGRQVAGFSSVEGYIAALARGCRCVEVDCWDGADGQPTVNHGRTLTSS
;
A
#
# COMPACT_ATOMS: atom_id res chain seq x y z
N MET A 1 -6.77 -8.84 -21.52
CA MET A 1 -6.27 -9.54 -20.32
C MET A 1 -6.32 -11.03 -20.60
N LYS A 2 -5.23 -11.78 -20.35
CA LYS A 2 -5.26 -13.25 -20.51
C LYS A 2 -6.22 -13.86 -19.47
N ARG A 3 -6.95 -14.90 -19.85
CA ARG A 3 -7.86 -15.62 -18.95
C ARG A 3 -7.07 -16.19 -17.75
N ARG A 4 -7.54 -15.92 -16.54
CA ARG A 4 -6.95 -16.37 -15.26
C ARG A 4 -7.87 -17.43 -14.65
N ASP A 5 -7.55 -18.69 -14.90
CA ASP A 5 -8.41 -19.80 -14.49
C ASP A 5 -8.48 -19.96 -12.96
N ASP A 6 -7.42 -19.58 -12.24
CA ASP A 6 -7.41 -19.49 -10.78
C ASP A 6 -8.45 -18.52 -10.24
N ILE A 7 -8.54 -17.31 -10.80
CA ILE A 7 -9.57 -16.32 -10.42
C ILE A 7 -10.97 -16.81 -10.80
N ARG A 8 -11.10 -17.46 -11.95
CA ARG A 8 -12.38 -18.02 -12.40
C ARG A 8 -12.88 -19.11 -11.45
N GLN A 9 -12.01 -19.95 -10.90
CA GLN A 9 -12.43 -20.96 -9.91
C GLN A 9 -13.00 -20.30 -8.65
N VAL A 10 -12.35 -19.25 -8.14
CA VAL A 10 -12.88 -18.48 -7.01
C VAL A 10 -14.25 -17.89 -7.35
N TYR A 11 -14.39 -17.27 -8.52
CA TYR A 11 -15.68 -16.74 -8.98
C TYR A 11 -16.79 -17.80 -8.99
N LEU A 12 -16.51 -18.99 -9.54
CA LEU A 12 -17.48 -20.10 -9.61
C LEU A 12 -17.81 -20.69 -8.24
N GLN A 13 -16.92 -20.58 -7.25
CA GLN A 13 -17.18 -20.99 -5.87
C GLN A 13 -18.03 -19.95 -5.12
N THR A 14 -17.93 -18.69 -5.50
CA THR A 14 -18.64 -17.59 -4.84
C THR A 14 -20.04 -17.35 -5.42
N ALA A 15 -20.18 -17.34 -6.75
CA ALA A 15 -21.46 -17.06 -7.42
C ALA A 15 -22.32 -18.32 -7.51
N ARG A 16 -23.53 -18.30 -6.93
CA ARG A 16 -24.47 -19.44 -6.97
C ARG A 16 -25.07 -19.65 -8.37
N ALA A 17 -25.25 -18.56 -9.12
CA ALA A 17 -25.72 -18.55 -10.51
C ALA A 17 -24.72 -17.77 -11.40
N PRO A 18 -23.56 -18.36 -11.76
CA PRO A 18 -22.48 -17.66 -12.46
C PRO A 18 -22.89 -16.94 -13.76
N GLU A 19 -23.89 -17.46 -14.46
CA GLU A 19 -24.48 -16.90 -15.68
C GLU A 19 -25.27 -15.61 -15.45
N ALA A 20 -25.84 -15.43 -14.26
CA ALA A 20 -26.56 -14.21 -13.85
C ALA A 20 -25.61 -13.14 -13.27
N GLY A 21 -24.36 -13.52 -12.98
CA GLY A 21 -23.38 -12.69 -12.28
C GLY A 21 -23.43 -12.89 -10.77
N LEU A 22 -22.32 -12.58 -10.10
CA LEU A 22 -22.22 -12.52 -8.65
C LEU A 22 -23.10 -11.38 -8.11
N SER A 23 -24.07 -11.67 -7.25
CA SER A 23 -24.96 -10.67 -6.65
C SER A 23 -24.27 -9.85 -5.55
N LEU A 24 -24.89 -8.73 -5.15
CA LEU A 24 -24.36 -7.89 -4.07
C LEU A 24 -24.25 -8.64 -2.73
N ASN A 25 -25.24 -9.47 -2.40
CA ASN A 25 -25.21 -10.26 -1.16
C ASN A 25 -24.10 -11.32 -1.20
N GLU A 26 -23.91 -12.00 -2.33
CA GLU A 26 -22.80 -12.95 -2.48
C GLU A 26 -21.44 -12.25 -2.47
N PHE A 27 -21.36 -11.02 -2.97
CA PHE A 27 -20.16 -10.19 -2.85
C PHE A 27 -19.89 -9.84 -1.38
N TYR A 28 -20.91 -9.48 -0.60
CA TYR A 28 -20.76 -9.30 0.85
C TYR A 28 -20.34 -10.58 1.57
N ASP A 29 -20.91 -11.72 1.21
CA ASP A 29 -20.53 -13.01 1.78
C ASP A 29 -19.07 -13.35 1.46
N PHE A 30 -18.61 -13.05 0.23
CA PHE A 30 -17.20 -13.18 -0.14
C PHE A 30 -16.29 -12.30 0.70
N LEU A 31 -16.64 -11.02 0.85
CA LEU A 31 -15.87 -10.08 1.65
C LEU A 31 -15.76 -10.54 3.12
N ARG A 32 -16.88 -10.93 3.75
CA ARG A 32 -16.88 -11.39 5.15
C ARG A 32 -16.19 -12.74 5.33
N ASN A 33 -16.58 -13.75 4.55
CA ASN A 33 -16.21 -15.14 4.83
C ASN A 33 -14.90 -15.56 4.18
N VAL A 34 -14.44 -14.85 3.14
CA VAL A 34 -13.21 -15.18 2.41
C VAL A 34 -12.14 -14.11 2.60
N GLN A 35 -12.46 -12.82 2.47
CA GLN A 35 -11.47 -11.75 2.67
C GLN A 35 -11.33 -11.31 4.14
N GLY A 36 -12.29 -11.67 5.01
CA GLY A 36 -12.25 -11.29 6.43
C GLY A 36 -12.52 -9.80 6.66
N GLU A 37 -13.18 -9.13 5.70
CA GLU A 37 -13.50 -7.70 5.79
C GLU A 37 -14.70 -7.45 6.70
N ASP A 38 -14.65 -6.35 7.47
CA ASP A 38 -15.80 -5.84 8.21
C ASP A 38 -16.72 -5.07 7.25
N VAL A 39 -17.63 -5.82 6.64
CA VAL A 39 -18.60 -5.26 5.67
C VAL A 39 -19.59 -4.32 6.35
N ASP A 40 -19.94 -4.58 7.61
CA ASP A 40 -20.98 -3.85 8.32
C ASP A 40 -20.49 -2.45 8.76
N ALA A 41 -19.18 -2.28 8.93
CA ALA A 41 -18.57 -0.97 9.18
C ALA A 41 -18.72 0.04 8.02
N ASP A 42 -18.87 -0.42 6.76
CA ASP A 42 -19.00 0.45 5.58
C ASP A 42 -19.83 -0.18 4.45
N LEU A 43 -21.09 -0.54 4.74
CA LEU A 43 -22.00 -1.13 3.75
C LEU A 43 -22.14 -0.27 2.48
N VAL A 44 -22.25 1.05 2.66
CA VAL A 44 -22.44 2.00 1.55
C VAL A 44 -21.21 2.03 0.65
N GLY A 45 -20.00 2.02 1.23
CA GLY A 45 -18.75 1.97 0.47
C GLY A 45 -18.60 0.67 -0.32
N TRP A 46 -18.93 -0.47 0.28
CA TRP A 46 -18.88 -1.76 -0.40
C TRP A 46 -19.90 -1.88 -1.53
N GLU A 47 -21.14 -1.39 -1.33
CA GLU A 47 -22.16 -1.33 -2.39
C GLU A 47 -21.72 -0.45 -3.56
N ALA A 48 -21.21 0.75 -3.26
CA ALA A 48 -20.71 1.67 -4.27
C ALA A 48 -19.56 1.04 -5.08
N LEU A 49 -18.68 0.28 -4.42
CA LEU A 49 -17.59 -0.43 -5.06
C LEU A 49 -18.09 -1.56 -5.97
N TYR A 50 -19.02 -2.38 -5.47
CA TYR A 50 -19.67 -3.43 -6.25
C TYR A 50 -20.32 -2.85 -7.53
N LEU A 51 -21.10 -1.78 -7.39
CA LEU A 51 -21.76 -1.11 -8.51
C LEU A 51 -20.76 -0.51 -9.49
N LYS A 52 -19.66 0.06 -8.99
CA LYS A 52 -18.57 0.61 -9.82
C LYS A 52 -17.98 -0.44 -10.74
N PHE A 53 -17.63 -1.62 -10.22
CA PHE A 53 -17.06 -2.69 -11.04
C PHE A 53 -18.11 -3.33 -11.95
N THR A 54 -19.32 -3.58 -11.44
CA THR A 54 -20.41 -4.17 -12.24
C THR A 54 -20.74 -3.30 -13.45
N ARG A 55 -20.91 -1.99 -13.26
CA ARG A 55 -21.22 -1.04 -14.36
C ARG A 55 -20.08 -0.91 -15.36
N LYS A 56 -18.82 -0.86 -14.89
CA LYS A 56 -17.64 -0.72 -15.75
C LYS A 56 -17.49 -1.88 -16.74
N PHE A 57 -17.94 -3.08 -16.34
CA PHE A 57 -17.82 -4.31 -17.13
C PHE A 57 -19.19 -4.82 -17.62
N LYS A 58 -20.20 -3.94 -17.69
CA LYS A 58 -21.53 -4.26 -18.20
C LYS A 58 -21.44 -4.65 -19.68
N PRO A 59 -22.01 -5.81 -20.09
CA PRO A 59 -22.14 -6.15 -21.50
C PRO A 59 -23.04 -5.14 -22.23
N LYS A 60 -22.71 -4.80 -23.49
CA LYS A 60 -23.47 -3.81 -24.28
C LYS A 60 -24.94 -4.18 -24.47
N ASP A 61 -25.23 -5.48 -24.51
CA ASP A 61 -26.56 -6.03 -24.76
C ASP A 61 -27.29 -6.43 -23.46
N ALA A 62 -26.71 -6.15 -22.29
CA ALA A 62 -27.32 -6.51 -21.02
C ALA A 62 -28.50 -5.56 -20.68
N PRO A 63 -29.64 -6.10 -20.19
CA PRO A 63 -30.80 -5.31 -19.77
C PRO A 63 -30.42 -4.24 -18.73
N SER A 64 -31.25 -3.19 -18.61
CA SER A 64 -30.79 -1.92 -18.01
C SER A 64 -30.32 -2.04 -16.56
N ASP A 65 -30.92 -2.88 -15.71
CA ASP A 65 -30.75 -2.72 -14.25
C ASP A 65 -30.59 -4.00 -13.39
N ASN A 66 -30.45 -5.20 -13.97
CA ASN A 66 -30.54 -6.44 -13.14
C ASN A 66 -29.50 -7.51 -13.45
N PHE A 67 -28.25 -7.12 -13.75
CA PHE A 67 -27.15 -8.06 -13.97
C PHE A 67 -26.11 -7.97 -12.85
N GLY A 68 -25.66 -9.12 -12.34
CA GLY A 68 -24.66 -9.21 -11.28
C GLY A 68 -23.24 -8.87 -11.76
N MET A 69 -22.29 -8.86 -10.84
CA MET A 69 -20.87 -8.69 -11.16
C MET A 69 -20.37 -9.89 -11.99
N SER A 70 -19.93 -9.66 -13.23
CA SER A 70 -19.37 -10.72 -14.09
C SER A 70 -18.03 -11.25 -13.59
N ASP A 71 -17.58 -12.38 -14.13
CA ASP A 71 -16.24 -12.95 -13.87
C ASP A 71 -15.12 -11.95 -14.17
N ALA A 72 -15.25 -11.19 -15.27
CA ALA A 72 -14.32 -10.14 -15.65
C ALA A 72 -14.33 -8.97 -14.65
N ALA A 73 -15.52 -8.58 -14.16
CA ALA A 73 -15.67 -7.53 -13.17
C ALA A 73 -15.07 -7.93 -11.81
N PHE A 74 -15.32 -9.17 -11.38
CA PHE A 74 -14.77 -9.73 -10.16
C PHE A 74 -13.24 -9.84 -10.22
N ALA A 75 -12.69 -10.34 -11.34
CA ALA A 75 -11.25 -10.38 -11.56
C ALA A 75 -10.61 -8.96 -11.53
N ALA A 76 -11.31 -7.98 -12.10
CA ALA A 76 -10.87 -6.59 -12.06
C ALA A 76 -10.92 -6.01 -10.64
N TYR A 77 -11.90 -6.38 -9.81
CA TYR A 77 -11.94 -6.01 -8.41
C TYR A 77 -10.76 -6.60 -7.62
N LEU A 78 -10.52 -7.91 -7.73
CA LEU A 78 -9.45 -8.60 -6.99
C LEU A 78 -8.05 -8.07 -7.30
N THR A 79 -7.85 -7.54 -8.51
CA THR A 79 -6.56 -6.97 -8.95
C THR A 79 -6.50 -5.46 -8.83
N SER A 80 -7.53 -4.84 -8.27
CA SER A 80 -7.60 -3.38 -8.11
C SER A 80 -6.92 -2.91 -6.83
N THR A 81 -6.68 -1.60 -6.75
CA THR A 81 -6.22 -0.93 -5.53
C THR A 81 -7.23 -0.96 -4.39
N TYR A 82 -8.45 -1.48 -4.62
CA TYR A 82 -9.46 -1.66 -3.58
C TYR A 82 -9.38 -3.02 -2.88
N ASN A 83 -8.54 -3.93 -3.36
CA ASN A 83 -8.34 -5.28 -2.80
C ASN A 83 -6.84 -5.54 -2.56
N VAL A 84 -6.18 -4.63 -1.84
CA VAL A 84 -4.76 -4.78 -1.49
C VAL A 84 -4.61 -5.70 -0.27
N PRO A 85 -3.55 -6.53 -0.19
CA PRO A 85 -3.37 -7.47 0.92
C PRO A 85 -2.94 -6.81 2.23
N LEU A 86 -2.70 -5.49 2.21
CA LEU A 86 -2.26 -4.72 3.36
C LEU A 86 -3.47 -4.06 4.01
N ALA A 87 -3.57 -4.16 5.33
CA ALA A 87 -4.55 -3.41 6.10
C ALA A 87 -4.41 -1.92 5.81
N LYS A 88 -5.54 -1.23 5.69
CA LYS A 88 -5.55 0.22 5.52
C LYS A 88 -4.97 0.87 6.78
N GLU A 89 -4.13 1.86 6.56
CA GLU A 89 -3.62 2.69 7.62
C GLU A 89 -4.78 3.47 8.28
N PRO A 90 -4.78 3.61 9.63
CA PRO A 90 -5.71 4.51 10.30
C PRO A 90 -5.62 5.92 9.71
N LYS A 91 -6.77 6.59 9.54
CA LYS A 91 -6.81 7.98 9.06
C LYS A 91 -6.21 8.95 10.09
N GLU A 92 -6.31 8.59 11.36
CA GLU A 92 -5.86 9.39 12.49
C GLU A 92 -5.10 8.51 13.48
N TYR A 93 -4.07 9.10 14.07
CA TYR A 93 -3.28 8.49 15.14
C TYR A 93 -3.35 9.38 16.37
N THR A 94 -3.61 8.78 17.54
CA THR A 94 -3.43 9.46 18.83
C THR A 94 -1.96 9.33 19.23
N LEU A 95 -1.23 10.45 19.21
CA LEU A 95 0.21 10.52 19.48
C LEU A 95 0.52 11.37 20.73
N ASP A 96 -0.23 11.17 21.81
CA ASP A 96 -0.21 11.96 23.04
C ASP A 96 0.65 11.37 24.17
N ARG A 97 1.18 10.16 23.97
CA ARG A 97 2.06 9.47 24.93
C ARG A 97 3.52 9.97 24.84
N PRO A 98 4.37 9.71 25.86
CA PRO A 98 5.79 10.03 25.82
C PRO A 98 6.56 9.39 24.65
N MET A 99 7.60 10.05 24.15
CA MET A 99 8.36 9.64 22.96
C MET A 99 8.98 8.23 23.07
N ASN A 100 9.37 7.80 24.27
CA ASN A 100 9.96 6.49 24.53
C ASN A 100 8.95 5.32 24.43
N GLU A 101 7.68 5.61 24.15
CA GLU A 101 6.64 4.60 23.93
C GLU A 101 6.35 4.36 22.43
N TYR A 102 7.06 5.03 21.52
CA TYR A 102 6.92 4.83 20.08
C TYR A 102 8.16 4.20 19.48
N LEU A 103 7.95 3.38 18.45
CA LEU A 103 9.02 2.99 17.55
C LEU A 103 9.32 4.17 16.61
N ILE A 104 10.57 4.61 16.59
CA ILE A 104 11.03 5.71 15.75
C ILE A 104 11.87 5.12 14.62
N SER A 105 11.47 5.39 13.38
CA SER A 105 12.31 5.07 12.21
C SER A 105 13.56 5.94 12.25
N SER A 106 14.70 5.32 12.52
CA SER A 106 15.99 6.00 12.72
C SER A 106 17.03 5.52 11.71
N SER A 107 17.86 6.44 11.24
CA SER A 107 18.93 6.18 10.26
C SER A 107 20.29 6.47 10.89
N HIS A 108 21.20 5.52 10.77
CA HIS A 108 22.58 5.61 11.26
C HIS A 108 23.52 6.02 10.14
N ASN A 109 24.43 6.96 10.40
CA ASN A 109 25.33 7.58 9.42
C ASN A 109 24.59 7.98 8.14
N THR A 110 23.55 8.81 8.30
CA THR A 110 22.56 9.08 7.24
C THR A 110 23.16 9.68 5.98
N TYR A 111 24.29 10.37 6.12
CA TYR A 111 25.05 10.96 5.03
C TYR A 111 25.74 9.91 4.13
N LEU A 112 25.98 8.67 4.58
CA LEU A 112 26.70 7.67 3.79
C LEU A 112 25.80 6.97 2.77
N LEU A 113 26.17 7.05 1.49
CA LEU A 113 25.50 6.33 0.40
C LEU A 113 26.02 4.89 0.19
N GLY A 114 27.02 4.45 0.94
CA GLY A 114 27.72 3.21 0.69
C GLY A 114 28.32 2.57 1.93
N ARG A 115 29.52 1.99 1.78
CA ARG A 115 30.21 1.28 2.87
C ARG A 115 30.62 2.25 3.96
N GLN A 116 30.70 1.74 5.19
CA GLN A 116 31.23 2.47 6.35
C GLN A 116 32.71 2.86 6.17
N VAL A 117 33.46 2.17 5.29
CA VAL A 117 34.85 2.51 4.94
C VAL A 117 34.93 2.78 3.45
N ALA A 118 35.49 3.94 3.07
CA ALA A 118 35.62 4.40 1.69
C ALA A 118 34.29 4.61 0.93
N GLY A 119 33.20 4.88 1.66
CA GLY A 119 31.94 5.36 1.10
C GLY A 119 31.94 6.87 0.84
N PHE A 120 30.96 7.33 0.04
CA PHE A 120 30.74 8.74 -0.24
C PHE A 120 29.69 9.29 0.74
N SER A 121 30.00 10.43 1.36
CA SER A 121 29.00 11.23 2.08
C SER A 121 28.27 12.11 1.08
N SER A 122 26.94 12.21 1.18
CA SER A 122 26.19 13.17 0.36
C SER A 122 24.82 13.51 0.94
N VAL A 123 24.27 14.63 0.49
CA VAL A 123 22.95 15.14 0.91
C VAL A 123 21.82 14.19 0.47
N GLU A 124 22.02 13.46 -0.61
CA GLU A 124 21.09 12.46 -1.14
C GLU A 124 20.77 11.36 -0.12
N GLY A 125 21.69 11.04 0.80
CA GLY A 125 21.44 10.09 1.89
C GLY A 125 20.32 10.58 2.81
N TYR A 126 20.35 11.86 3.19
CA TYR A 126 19.29 12.49 3.97
C TYR A 126 17.98 12.58 3.20
N ILE A 127 18.02 13.03 1.94
CA ILE A 127 16.82 13.14 1.10
C ILE A 127 16.13 11.77 1.02
N ALA A 128 16.90 10.72 0.75
CA ALA A 128 16.37 9.39 0.56
C ALA A 128 15.86 8.74 1.86
N ALA A 129 16.48 9.06 3.01
CA ALA A 129 15.99 8.60 4.32
C ALA A 129 14.68 9.30 4.69
N LEU A 130 14.62 10.63 4.56
CA LEU A 130 13.42 11.41 4.88
C LEU A 130 12.24 11.07 3.96
N ALA A 131 12.49 10.88 2.66
CA ALA A 131 11.47 10.47 1.69
C ALA A 131 10.89 9.08 1.98
N ARG A 132 11.63 8.20 2.67
CA ARG A 132 11.16 6.88 3.12
C ARG A 132 10.51 6.91 4.52
N GLY A 133 10.29 8.09 5.09
CA GLY A 133 9.62 8.26 6.37
C GLY A 133 10.54 8.24 7.60
N CYS A 134 11.87 8.24 7.43
CA CYS A 134 12.81 8.31 8.56
C CYS A 134 12.57 9.57 9.39
N ARG A 135 12.54 9.46 10.72
CA ARG A 135 12.23 10.54 11.67
C ARG A 135 13.41 10.93 12.57
N CYS A 136 14.46 10.10 12.63
CA CYS A 136 15.72 10.41 13.30
C CYS A 136 16.87 10.23 12.31
N VAL A 137 17.71 11.26 12.17
CA VAL A 137 18.87 11.27 11.28
C VAL A 137 20.12 11.61 12.08
N GLU A 138 21.24 11.06 11.65
CA GLU A 138 22.56 11.25 12.24
C GLU A 138 23.40 12.19 11.38
N VAL A 139 24.07 13.14 12.02
CA VAL A 139 24.91 14.17 11.40
C VAL A 139 26.24 14.23 12.13
N ASP A 140 27.28 13.63 11.52
CA ASP A 140 28.62 13.64 12.08
C ASP A 140 29.39 14.87 11.61
N CYS A 141 29.44 15.90 12.45
CA CYS A 141 30.06 17.19 12.13
C CYS A 141 31.58 17.19 12.39
N TRP A 142 32.33 17.72 11.43
CA TRP A 142 33.79 17.90 11.49
C TRP A 142 34.21 19.28 11.02
N ASP A 143 35.34 19.80 11.50
CA ASP A 143 35.91 21.07 11.04
C ASP A 143 36.39 20.96 9.57
N GLY A 144 35.87 21.82 8.70
CA GLY A 144 36.31 21.92 7.30
C GLY A 144 37.53 22.82 7.12
N ALA A 145 38.23 22.60 6.00
CA ALA A 145 39.47 23.31 5.68
C ALA A 145 39.29 24.82 5.39
N ASP A 146 38.07 25.23 5.04
CA ASP A 146 37.67 26.62 4.79
C ASP A 146 37.07 27.30 6.05
N GLY A 147 37.11 26.62 7.20
CA GLY A 147 36.52 27.08 8.44
C GLY A 147 35.00 26.88 8.54
N GLN A 148 34.37 26.20 7.56
CA GLN A 148 32.97 25.78 7.64
C GLN A 148 32.86 24.32 8.11
N PRO A 149 31.81 23.94 8.87
CA PRO A 149 31.63 22.55 9.26
C PRO A 149 31.28 21.67 8.05
N THR A 150 31.82 20.46 8.04
CA THR A 150 31.55 19.42 7.04
C THR A 150 30.92 18.19 7.70
N VAL A 151 30.25 17.35 6.91
CA VAL A 151 29.67 16.10 7.38
C VAL A 151 30.38 14.93 6.71
N ASN A 152 31.02 14.07 7.50
CA ASN A 152 31.73 12.89 7.00
C ASN A 152 31.91 11.84 8.10
N HIS A 153 32.36 10.64 7.71
CA HIS A 153 32.69 9.58 8.66
C HIS A 153 34.16 9.69 9.08
N GLY A 154 34.43 10.45 10.14
CA GLY A 154 35.81 10.80 10.48
C GLY A 154 36.70 9.62 10.83
N ARG A 155 38.00 9.82 10.62
CA ARG A 155 39.07 8.79 10.72
C ARG A 155 38.91 7.60 9.76
N THR A 156 38.08 7.74 8.72
CA THR A 156 37.99 6.76 7.62
C THR A 156 38.23 7.43 6.27
N LEU A 157 38.46 6.63 5.21
CA LEU A 157 38.69 7.12 3.84
C LEU A 157 37.40 7.58 3.13
N THR A 158 36.40 8.10 3.85
CA THR A 158 35.16 8.60 3.25
C THR A 158 35.34 10.04 2.77
N SER A 159 34.73 10.39 1.63
CA SER A 159 34.71 11.78 1.15
C SER A 159 33.68 12.62 1.90
N SER A 160 33.97 13.92 2.05
CA SER A 160 33.03 14.96 2.47
C SER A 160 32.29 15.55 1.28
#